data_AF-A0AAD5QBJ2-F1
#
_entry.id   AF-A0AAD5QBJ2-F1
#
_cell.length_a   1.000
_cell.length_b   1.000
_cell.length_c   1.000
_cell.angle_alpha   90.00
_cell.angle_beta   90.00
_cell.angle_gamma   90.00
#
_symmetry.space_group_name_H-M   'P 1'
#
loop_
_entity.id
_entity.type
_entity.pdbx_description
1 polymer ?
#
loop_
_entity_poly.entity_id
_entity_poly.type
_entity_poly.pdbx_seq_one_letter_code
_entity_poly.pdbx_strand_id
1 'polypeptide(L)'
;MWATRVLRMAVRKTTTGIVGLPVNVNARQDLIAIYNKTLQAAQVTHASATGSVGSGGPRLTGLAHRPPQTLPEGIAYRKAVEQITNYRLKVVMENEDEDTIEKVINCGQLEELIEQAEDELSVIPMYLEHKLWEPPVKAE
;
A
#
# COMPACT_ATOMS: atom_id res chain seq x y z
N MET A 1 -30.18 10.47 -20.02
CA MET A 1 -29.30 10.51 -18.82
C MET A 1 -27.88 9.97 -19.05
N TRP A 2 -27.50 9.47 -20.24
CA TRP A 2 -26.12 9.01 -20.52
C TRP A 2 -25.17 10.14 -20.92
N ALA A 3 -25.66 11.14 -21.66
CA ALA A 3 -24.85 12.29 -22.10
C ALA A 3 -24.22 13.07 -20.93
N THR A 4 -24.93 13.19 -19.80
CA THR A 4 -24.43 13.84 -18.58
C THR A 4 -23.30 13.10 -17.91
N ARG A 5 -23.25 11.76 -17.99
CA ARG A 5 -22.16 10.96 -17.42
C ARG A 5 -20.90 11.07 -18.27
N VAL A 6 -21.05 11.03 -19.60
CA VAL A 6 -19.94 11.19 -20.55
C VAL A 6 -19.32 12.59 -20.46
N LEU A 7 -20.14 13.64 -20.35
CA LEU A 7 -19.63 15.00 -20.23
C LEU A 7 -18.87 15.23 -18.92
N ARG A 8 -19.35 14.64 -17.81
CA ARG A 8 -18.66 14.71 -16.51
C ARG A 8 -17.29 14.02 -16.54
N MET A 9 -17.18 12.86 -17.19
CA MET A 9 -15.91 12.14 -17.34
C MET A 9 -14.84 12.90 -18.14
N ALA A 10 -15.27 13.82 -19.02
CA ALA A 10 -14.36 14.66 -19.78
C ALA A 10 -13.78 15.82 -18.95
N VAL A 11 -14.40 16.16 -17.81
CA VAL A 11 -13.90 17.20 -16.91
C VAL A 11 -12.81 16.58 -16.05
N ARG A 12 -11.55 16.90 -16.37
CA ARG A 12 -10.40 16.55 -15.53
C ARG A 12 -9.99 17.73 -14.68
N LYS A 13 -9.56 17.47 -13.44
CA LYS A 13 -8.97 18.50 -12.58
C LYS A 13 -7.66 19.02 -13.20
N THR A 14 -7.48 20.33 -13.17
CA THR A 14 -6.27 21.01 -13.69
C THR A 14 -5.19 21.13 -12.62
N THR A 15 -5.59 21.16 -11.36
CA THR A 15 -4.74 21.22 -10.17
C THR A 15 -5.40 20.44 -9.04
N THR A 16 -4.60 19.89 -8.14
CA THR A 16 -5.04 19.31 -6.87
C THR A 16 -5.40 20.41 -5.86
N GLY A 17 -4.92 21.65 -6.05
CA GLY A 17 -5.06 22.73 -5.07
C GLY A 17 -4.14 22.59 -3.84
N ILE A 18 -3.30 21.56 -3.80
CA ILE A 18 -2.34 21.29 -2.73
C ILE A 18 -0.94 21.63 -3.23
N VAL A 19 -0.18 22.38 -2.43
CA VAL A 19 1.20 22.76 -2.78
C VAL A 19 2.08 21.51 -2.72
N GLY A 20 2.82 21.24 -3.79
CA GLY A 20 3.78 20.13 -3.86
C GLY A 20 3.19 18.80 -4.36
N LEU A 21 1.88 18.71 -4.55
CA LEU A 21 1.21 17.50 -5.04
C LEU A 21 0.69 17.69 -6.48
N PRO A 22 1.41 17.24 -7.52
CA PRO A 22 0.98 17.41 -8.90
C PRO A 22 -0.19 16.47 -9.25
N VAL A 23 -1.04 16.89 -10.18
CA VAL A 23 -2.15 16.04 -10.68
C VAL A 23 -1.58 14.84 -11.43
N ASN A 24 -2.09 13.64 -11.13
CA ASN A 24 -1.71 12.41 -11.81
C ASN A 24 -2.79 11.99 -12.82
N VAL A 25 -2.42 11.91 -14.10
CA VAL A 25 -3.33 11.54 -15.20
C VAL A 25 -3.87 10.10 -15.08
N ASN A 26 -3.06 9.19 -14.51
CA ASN A 26 -3.35 7.78 -14.35
C ASN A 26 -3.53 7.39 -12.87
N ALA A 27 -3.94 8.35 -12.01
CA ALA A 27 -4.03 8.16 -10.57
C ALA A 27 -4.77 6.87 -10.17
N ARG A 28 -5.88 6.55 -10.85
CA ARG A 28 -6.64 5.32 -10.61
C ARG A 28 -5.80 4.05 -10.81
N GLN A 29 -5.09 3.94 -11.93
CA GLN A 29 -4.28 2.78 -12.25
C GLN A 29 -3.09 2.65 -11.29
N ASP A 30 -2.44 3.76 -10.98
CA ASP A 30 -1.30 3.78 -10.07
C ASP A 30 -1.73 3.39 -8.65
N LEU A 31 -2.89 3.89 -8.21
CA LEU A 31 -3.47 3.53 -6.91
C LEU A 31 -3.80 2.03 -6.83
N ILE A 32 -4.38 1.44 -7.88
CA ILE A 32 -4.60 -0.01 -7.96
C ILE A 32 -3.27 -0.76 -7.86
N ALA A 33 -2.25 -0.32 -8.60
CA ALA A 33 -0.94 -0.96 -8.60
C ALA A 33 -0.29 -0.92 -7.21
N ILE A 34 -0.35 0.22 -6.52
CA ILE A 34 0.23 0.39 -5.18
C ILE A 34 -0.54 -0.43 -4.16
N TYR A 35 -1.88 -0.42 -4.15
CA TYR A 35 -2.65 -1.26 -3.22
C TYR A 35 -2.37 -2.75 -3.39
N ASN A 36 -2.20 -3.23 -4.63
CA ASN A 36 -1.78 -4.61 -4.86
C ASN A 36 -0.39 -4.90 -4.27
N LYS A 37 0.56 -3.95 -4.38
CA LYS A 37 1.87 -4.05 -3.73
C LYS A 37 1.75 -4.05 -2.20
N THR A 38 0.89 -3.19 -1.62
CA THR A 38 0.67 -3.11 -0.17
C THR A 38 0.06 -4.42 0.37
N LEU A 39 -0.92 -5.01 -0.34
CA LEU A 39 -1.47 -6.31 0.03
C LEU A 39 -0.42 -7.42 -0.05
N GLN A 40 0.42 -7.41 -1.09
CA GLN A 40 1.54 -8.34 -1.20
C GLN A 40 2.47 -8.16 -0.01
N ALA A 41 2.96 -6.95 0.25
CA ALA A 41 3.87 -6.62 1.35
C ALA A 41 3.32 -7.04 2.73
N ALA A 42 2.02 -6.83 2.97
CA ALA A 42 1.37 -7.24 4.21
C ALA A 42 1.24 -8.77 4.35
N GLN A 43 1.07 -9.48 3.23
CA GLN A 43 0.82 -10.92 3.22
C GLN A 43 2.07 -11.79 3.05
N VAL A 44 3.15 -11.28 2.44
CA VAL A 44 4.13 -12.07 1.67
C VAL A 44 4.39 -13.45 2.28
N THR A 45 3.76 -14.47 1.72
CA THR A 45 4.28 -15.83 1.63
C THR A 45 5.00 -15.89 0.29
N HIS A 46 6.32 -16.16 0.27
CA HIS A 46 7.04 -16.35 -1.00
C HIS A 46 6.54 -17.63 -1.69
N ALA A 47 5.51 -17.52 -2.52
CA ALA A 47 5.13 -18.57 -3.47
C ALA A 47 5.65 -18.21 -4.87
N SER A 48 6.97 -18.32 -5.06
CA SER A 48 7.62 -18.75 -6.31
C SER A 48 9.14 -18.75 -6.12
N ALA A 49 9.69 -19.95 -5.98
CA ALA A 49 11.10 -20.22 -6.12
C ALA A 49 11.49 -20.14 -7.60
N THR A 50 12.36 -19.20 -7.96
CA THR A 50 13.27 -19.33 -9.12
C THR A 50 14.59 -18.61 -8.80
N GLY A 51 15.64 -19.39 -8.54
CA GLY A 51 16.95 -18.85 -8.18
C GLY A 51 17.94 -19.91 -7.72
N SER A 52 18.23 -20.88 -8.58
CA SER A 52 19.42 -21.73 -8.49
C SER A 52 20.66 -20.89 -8.84
N VAL A 53 21.49 -20.53 -7.86
CA VAL A 53 22.94 -20.26 -7.96
C VAL A 53 23.49 -20.59 -6.56
N GLY A 54 24.36 -21.57 -6.31
CA GLY A 54 25.72 -21.73 -6.81
C GLY A 54 26.68 -21.66 -5.61
N SER A 55 27.58 -22.65 -5.50
CA SER A 55 28.42 -23.02 -4.36
C SER A 55 29.29 -21.93 -3.68
N GLY A 56 29.35 -21.98 -2.34
CA GLY A 56 30.59 -22.04 -1.54
C GLY A 56 31.44 -20.77 -1.32
N GLY A 57 31.39 -20.21 -0.10
CA GLY A 57 32.38 -19.27 0.46
C GLY A 57 32.16 -19.04 1.97
N PRO A 58 33.21 -18.85 2.80
CA PRO A 58 33.11 -19.01 4.25
C PRO A 58 32.44 -17.85 4.96
N ARG A 59 31.74 -18.22 6.04
CA ARG A 59 30.92 -17.43 6.94
C ARG A 59 31.77 -16.46 7.75
N LEU A 60 31.50 -15.15 7.63
CA LEU A 60 31.97 -14.14 8.58
C LEU A 60 30.81 -13.67 9.46
N THR A 61 31.11 -13.63 10.75
CA THR A 61 30.28 -13.36 11.91
C THR A 61 29.83 -11.90 12.01
N GLY A 62 28.53 -11.71 12.19
CA GLY A 62 27.86 -10.54 12.74
C GLY A 62 26.40 -10.94 12.94
N LEU A 63 25.83 -10.76 14.13
CA LEU A 63 24.42 -11.08 14.43
C LEU A 63 23.51 -10.09 13.67
N ALA A 64 23.43 -10.22 12.35
CA ALA A 64 22.40 -9.58 11.56
C ALA A 64 21.10 -10.32 11.89
N HIS A 65 20.32 -9.79 12.83
CA HIS A 65 18.94 -10.21 13.00
C HIS A 65 18.22 -9.83 11.71
N ARG A 66 18.15 -10.77 10.77
CA ARG A 66 17.32 -10.60 9.58
C ARG A 66 15.89 -10.38 10.08
N PRO A 67 15.26 -9.22 9.78
CA PRO A 67 13.88 -9.02 10.17
C PRO A 67 13.01 -10.11 9.55
N PRO A 68 11.93 -10.53 10.23
CA PRO A 68 10.95 -11.40 9.62
C PRO A 68 10.50 -10.78 8.30
N GLN A 69 10.45 -11.58 7.24
CA GLN A 69 10.06 -11.09 5.91
C GLN A 69 8.54 -10.86 5.79
N THR A 70 7.78 -11.26 6.82
CA THR A 70 6.32 -11.42 6.75
C THR A 70 5.68 -11.03 8.08
N LEU A 71 4.54 -10.35 8.03
CA LEU A 71 3.78 -10.00 9.23
C LEU A 71 3.09 -11.25 9.80
N PRO A 72 3.24 -11.54 11.11
CA PRO A 72 2.54 -12.66 11.74
C PRO A 72 1.03 -12.61 11.50
N GLU A 73 0.42 -13.77 11.35
CA GLU A 73 -1.03 -13.87 11.20
C GLU A 73 -1.73 -13.43 12.50
N GLY A 74 -2.88 -12.77 12.39
CA GLY A 74 -3.72 -12.45 13.54
C GLY A 74 -3.43 -11.11 14.23
N ILE A 75 -2.31 -10.44 13.92
CA ILE A 75 -1.98 -9.12 14.51
C ILE A 75 -2.93 -8.02 14.05
N ALA A 76 -3.18 -7.03 14.92
CA ALA A 76 -4.13 -5.95 14.66
C ALA A 76 -3.72 -5.08 13.46
N TYR A 77 -2.42 -4.73 13.36
CA TYR A 77 -1.89 -3.89 12.28
C TYR A 77 -2.12 -4.52 10.91
N ARG A 78 -1.70 -5.78 10.71
CA ARG A 78 -1.94 -6.52 9.45
C ARG A 78 -3.42 -6.55 9.07
N LYS A 79 -4.31 -6.87 10.02
CA LYS A 79 -5.76 -6.88 9.78
C LYS A 79 -6.28 -5.51 9.34
N ALA A 80 -5.83 -4.43 9.98
CA ALA A 80 -6.24 -3.08 9.62
C ALA A 80 -5.78 -2.69 8.22
N VAL A 81 -4.51 -2.95 7.89
CA VAL A 81 -3.93 -2.68 6.56
C VAL A 81 -4.69 -3.46 5.48
N GLU A 82 -4.93 -4.75 5.69
CA GLU A 82 -5.68 -5.59 4.76
C GLU A 82 -7.13 -5.09 4.59
N GLN A 83 -7.82 -4.76 5.67
CA GLN A 83 -9.20 -4.29 5.63
C GLN A 83 -9.33 -2.96 4.87
N ILE A 84 -8.48 -1.99 5.21
CA ILE A 84 -8.49 -0.67 4.57
C ILE A 84 -8.13 -0.79 3.10
N THR A 85 -7.06 -1.51 2.79
CA THR A 85 -6.57 -1.67 1.40
C THR A 85 -7.59 -2.39 0.54
N ASN A 86 -8.19 -3.48 1.02
CA ASN A 86 -9.22 -4.22 0.28
C ASN A 86 -10.48 -3.37 0.04
N TYR A 87 -10.93 -2.61 1.04
CA TYR A 87 -12.06 -1.70 0.88
C TYR A 87 -11.78 -0.64 -0.19
N ARG A 88 -10.64 0.06 -0.08
CA ARG A 88 -10.27 1.12 -1.04
C ARG A 88 -10.07 0.54 -2.44
N LEU A 89 -9.36 -0.57 -2.58
CA LEU A 89 -9.16 -1.26 -3.85
C LEU A 89 -10.49 -1.64 -4.51
N LYS A 90 -11.44 -2.19 -3.74
CA LYS A 90 -12.78 -2.52 -4.23
C LYS A 90 -13.48 -1.29 -4.81
N VAL A 91 -13.49 -0.17 -4.10
CA VAL A 91 -14.13 1.08 -4.56
C VAL A 91 -13.48 1.58 -5.85
N VAL A 92 -12.15 1.54 -5.94
CA VAL A 92 -11.39 1.98 -7.13
C VAL A 92 -11.63 1.05 -8.33
N MET A 93 -11.86 -0.24 -8.10
CA MET A 93 -12.19 -1.19 -9.16
C MET A 93 -13.62 -1.04 -9.68
N GLU A 94 -14.58 -0.80 -8.79
CA GLU A 94 -16.01 -0.67 -9.13
C GLU A 94 -16.37 0.66 -9.80
N ASN A 95 -15.54 1.70 -9.60
CA ASN A 95 -15.79 3.04 -10.12
C ASN A 95 -14.69 3.49 -11.09
N GLU A 96 -15.09 4.15 -12.17
CA GLU A 96 -14.16 4.76 -13.14
C GLU A 96 -13.97 6.27 -12.88
N ASP A 97 -14.97 6.90 -12.28
CA ASP A 97 -15.02 8.34 -12.01
C ASP A 97 -14.21 8.69 -10.75
N GLU A 98 -13.22 9.56 -10.91
CA GLU A 98 -12.37 10.02 -9.83
C GLU A 98 -13.16 10.68 -8.69
N ASP A 99 -14.02 11.65 -9.00
CA ASP A 99 -14.86 12.35 -8.02
C ASP A 99 -15.71 11.37 -7.19
N THR A 100 -16.23 10.31 -7.82
CA THR A 100 -17.04 9.30 -7.13
C THR A 100 -16.16 8.46 -6.21
N ILE A 101 -14.97 8.05 -6.65
CA ILE A 101 -14.03 7.31 -5.81
C ILE A 101 -13.64 8.15 -4.59
N GLU A 102 -13.25 9.40 -4.78
CA GLU A 102 -12.85 10.31 -3.70
C GLU A 102 -13.97 10.52 -2.68
N LYS A 103 -15.22 10.69 -3.13
CA LYS A 103 -16.39 10.84 -2.25
C LYS A 103 -16.73 9.57 -1.48
N VAL A 104 -16.60 8.40 -2.11
CA VAL A 104 -16.91 7.13 -1.46
C VAL A 104 -15.85 6.75 -0.43
N ILE A 105 -14.56 6.91 -0.78
CA ILE A 105 -13.45 6.64 0.15
C ILE A 105 -13.38 7.71 1.25
N ASN A 106 -13.74 8.95 0.91
CA ASN A 106 -13.82 10.09 1.82
C ASN A 106 -12.53 10.30 2.64
N CYS A 107 -11.39 10.25 1.96
CA CYS A 107 -10.07 10.34 2.60
C CYS A 107 -9.06 11.12 1.74
N GLY A 108 -9.51 12.24 1.17
CA GLY A 108 -8.70 13.10 0.30
C GLY A 108 -8.82 12.75 -1.18
N GLN A 109 -7.95 13.36 -1.99
CA GLN A 109 -7.84 13.14 -3.43
C GLN A 109 -7.12 11.82 -3.75
N LEU A 110 -7.26 11.32 -4.98
CA LEU A 110 -6.54 10.09 -5.38
C LEU A 110 -5.02 10.19 -5.22
N GLU A 111 -4.42 11.35 -5.47
CA GLU A 111 -2.98 11.57 -5.30
C GLU A 111 -2.56 11.50 -3.82
N GLU A 112 -3.37 12.01 -2.90
CA GLU A 112 -3.12 11.87 -1.46
C GLU A 112 -3.25 10.40 -1.03
N LEU A 113 -4.19 9.65 -1.62
CA LEU A 113 -4.32 8.21 -1.37
C LEU A 113 -3.12 7.41 -1.90
N ILE A 114 -2.51 7.86 -2.99
CA ILE A 114 -1.26 7.29 -3.51
C ILE A 114 -0.14 7.52 -2.50
N GLU A 115 0.09 8.76 -2.06
CA GLU A 115 1.13 9.06 -1.06
C GLU A 115 0.92 8.28 0.24
N GLN A 116 -0.32 8.20 0.76
CA GLN A 116 -0.65 7.39 1.93
C GLN A 116 -0.28 5.91 1.74
N ALA A 117 -0.51 5.35 0.55
CA ALA A 117 -0.23 3.95 0.28
C ALA A 117 1.28 3.69 0.05
N GLU A 118 2.03 4.68 -0.44
CA GLU A 118 3.49 4.66 -0.49
C GLU A 118 4.12 4.76 0.91
N ASP A 119 3.58 5.64 1.76
CA ASP A 119 3.96 5.74 3.16
C ASP A 119 3.71 4.40 3.87
N GLU A 120 2.54 3.79 3.67
CA GLU A 120 2.23 2.47 4.23
C GLU A 120 3.24 1.40 3.79
N LEU A 121 3.66 1.40 2.52
CA LEU A 121 4.71 0.49 2.02
C LEU A 121 6.06 0.72 2.70
N SER A 122 6.37 1.96 3.10
CA SER A 122 7.58 2.29 3.86
C SER A 122 7.49 1.90 5.34
N VAL A 123 6.28 1.90 5.91
CA VAL A 123 6.04 1.55 7.32
C VAL A 123 6.13 0.04 7.55
N ILE A 124 5.65 -0.79 6.62
CA ILE A 124 5.69 -2.26 6.76
C ILE A 124 7.09 -2.82 7.13
N PRO A 125 8.18 -2.49 6.40
CA PRO A 125 9.51 -2.99 6.76
C PRO A 125 10.01 -2.47 8.10
N MET A 126 9.71 -1.21 8.44
CA MET A 126 10.04 -0.61 9.74
C MET A 126 9.27 -1.32 10.87
N TYR A 127 8.00 -1.65 10.66
CA TYR A 127 7.18 -2.41 11.60
C TYR A 127 7.76 -3.81 11.85
N LEU A 128 8.25 -4.49 10.81
CA LEU A 128 8.91 -5.80 10.88
C LEU A 128 10.26 -5.76 11.59
N GLU A 129 11.07 -4.73 11.31
CA GLU A 129 12.39 -4.54 11.92
C GLU A 129 12.28 -4.31 13.43
N HIS A 130 11.37 -3.44 13.85
CA HIS A 130 11.22 -3.06 15.25
C HIS A 130 10.26 -3.96 16.04
N LYS A 131 9.59 -4.92 15.41
CA LYS A 131 8.62 -5.84 16.03
C LYS A 131 7.62 -5.11 16.93
N LEU A 132 7.01 -4.05 16.43
CA LEU A 132 6.14 -3.14 17.20
C LEU A 132 4.88 -3.81 17.78
N TRP A 133 4.63 -5.08 17.44
CA TRP A 133 3.56 -5.90 18.02
C TRP A 133 3.94 -6.58 19.34
N GLU A 134 5.21 -6.59 19.73
CA GLU A 134 5.64 -7.15 21.01
C GLU A 134 5.24 -6.22 22.17
N PRO A 135 4.86 -6.79 23.33
CA PRO A 135 4.56 -5.97 24.50
C PRO A 135 5.82 -5.20 24.95
N PRO A 136 5.66 -4.05 25.62
CA PRO A 136 6.79 -3.28 26.11
C PRO A 136 7.63 -4.12 27.08
N VAL A 137 8.95 -3.93 27.03
CA VAL A 137 9.87 -4.55 27.99
C VAL A 137 9.53 -4.04 29.39
N LYS A 138 9.40 -4.97 30.36
CA LYS A 138 9.13 -4.59 31.75
C LYS A 138 10.32 -3.76 32.27
N ALA A 139 10.02 -2.66 32.96
CA ALA A 139 11.04 -1.97 33.75
C ALA A 139 11.42 -2.88 34.94
N GLU A 140 12.71 -3.14 35.10
CA GLU A 140 13.26 -3.83 36.28
C GLU A 140 13.25 -2.94 37.52
#